data_AF-A0A2C7A5T8-F1
#
_entry.id   AF-A0A2C7A5T8-F1
#
_cell.length_a   1.000
_cell.length_b   1.000
_cell.length_c   1.000
_cell.angle_alpha   90.00
_cell.angle_beta   90.00
_cell.angle_gamma   90.00
#
_symmetry.space_group_name_H-M   'P 1'
#
loop_
_entity.id
_entity.type
_entity.pdbx_description
1 polymer ?
#
loop_
_entity_poly.entity_id
_entity_poly.type
_entity_poly.pdbx_seq_one_letter_code
_entity_poly.pdbx_strand_id
1 'polypeptide(L)'
;MGGGGARAAGDEPRLLHRAAVVLHRAGALLPRPAGRLCLAGGRPARPRRPRLCRGLALRHRRGGLRLGRGVRAAGARPPPCPGGGGGAELHAAARQRAAPRGGGARHGGRHAGGAGAVGRQPVAHRPGRLPGLSGAARGGAPAPVCQRRGPLRAAGLPRRGRHPVMRPPEPSGARTVPDGVRIEILRDPGRLAALAPAWRALEAAAGASVFQSHGWISAWWHGGAAGAGFRLHLALAWNGGALLGVLPLVIRRHHGIRVLEWAAKDCTDYCDALLAPGRQHLVAPLWQAARRGGGFDIAYLSHLHPDGVLAREGGARLGLRPSRRSVASSSLALGAWRDGAAFQRSLGTGEQKNCRRRRRVLEREGPVRFREVRGAERAPVLEALWRMKREGMRDAGAASPLFGDDGAMLRSLAAALEARGCLRLFALEAGDRLVAVTLSIEEGRRLLDFACAYDRAFHRGSPGILCLVDEVCWAIEHGYAEVDFLCGDEAYKNRFASAHRRLGAMVHVRTPLGLAAAMLDSCGPLLARLRARAAAPFRSATSLPGALKA
;
A
#
# COMPACT_ATOMS: atom_id res chain seq x y z
N MET A 1 64.11 20.07 32.96
CA MET A 1 63.18 20.57 34.00
C MET A 1 62.05 21.31 33.27
N GLY A 2 60.78 21.30 33.69
CA GLY A 2 60.15 20.50 34.74
C GLY A 2 58.79 21.11 35.15
N GLY A 3 57.68 20.41 34.88
CA GLY A 3 56.31 20.87 35.21
C GLY A 3 55.75 21.98 34.27
N GLY A 4 54.44 22.20 34.18
CA GLY A 4 53.33 21.42 34.73
C GLY A 4 52.11 22.29 35.13
N GLY A 5 51.02 22.26 34.35
CA GLY A 5 49.82 23.05 34.66
C GLY A 5 48.65 22.80 33.71
N ALA A 6 47.76 21.88 34.07
CA ALA A 6 46.58 21.53 33.27
C ALA A 6 45.36 22.42 33.61
N ARG A 7 44.48 22.66 32.62
CA ARG A 7 43.14 23.23 32.85
C ARG A 7 42.03 22.42 32.15
N ALA A 8 41.28 21.70 32.98
CA ALA A 8 39.87 21.32 32.82
C ALA A 8 39.33 20.98 31.41
N ALA A 9 39.42 19.71 31.03
CA ALA A 9 38.38 19.08 30.22
C ALA A 9 37.28 18.55 31.17
N GLY A 10 36.01 18.94 31.00
CA GLY A 10 34.99 18.53 31.98
C GLY A 10 33.56 19.06 31.82
N ASP A 11 32.87 18.77 30.69
CA ASP A 11 31.39 18.79 30.69
C ASP A 11 30.69 17.89 29.64
N GLU A 12 31.40 17.34 28.64
CA GLU A 12 30.83 16.34 27.70
C GLU A 12 30.06 15.17 28.37
N PRO A 13 30.53 14.56 29.48
CA PRO A 13 29.83 13.44 30.11
C PRO A 13 28.40 13.80 30.55
N ARG A 14 28.15 15.06 30.93
CA ARG A 14 26.83 15.53 31.40
C ARG A 14 25.87 15.77 30.26
N LEU A 15 26.35 16.22 29.10
CA LEU A 15 25.55 16.29 27.86
C LEU A 15 25.16 14.89 27.38
N LEU A 16 26.11 13.95 27.33
CA LEU A 16 25.84 12.56 26.96
C LEU A 16 24.86 11.88 27.94
N HIS A 17 25.01 12.10 29.25
CA HIS A 17 24.10 11.54 30.25
C HIS A 17 22.69 12.15 30.16
N ARG A 18 22.54 13.46 29.98
CA ARG A 18 21.22 14.09 29.76
C ARG A 18 20.55 13.61 28.47
N ALA A 19 21.30 13.47 27.38
CA ALA A 19 20.80 12.89 26.13
C ALA A 19 20.34 11.43 26.34
N ALA A 20 21.13 10.61 27.04
CA ALA A 20 20.77 9.23 27.35
C ALA A 20 19.50 9.12 28.22
N VAL A 21 19.32 9.97 29.23
CA VAL A 21 18.12 9.96 30.10
C VAL A 21 16.86 10.39 29.34
N VAL A 22 16.94 11.38 28.44
CA VAL A 22 15.81 11.76 27.57
C VAL A 22 15.47 10.64 26.58
N LEU A 23 16.48 10.02 25.96
CA LEU A 23 16.30 8.85 25.08
C LEU A 23 15.81 7.60 25.83
N HIS A 24 16.07 7.46 27.13
CA HIS A 24 15.59 6.32 27.91
C HIS A 24 14.06 6.37 28.13
N ARG A 25 13.46 7.57 28.20
CA ARG A 25 11.98 7.72 28.30
C ARG A 25 11.28 7.64 26.94
N ALA A 26 11.95 8.02 25.85
CA ALA A 26 11.38 7.97 24.49
C ALA A 26 11.75 6.65 23.78
N GLY A 27 10.77 5.73 23.65
CA GLY A 27 10.96 4.42 22.99
C GLY A 27 11.24 4.50 21.49
N ALA A 28 12.45 4.89 21.12
CA ALA A 28 12.87 5.13 19.73
C ALA A 28 12.55 3.94 18.81
N LEU A 29 11.88 4.24 17.69
CA LEU A 29 11.55 3.31 16.60
C LEU A 29 10.66 2.11 16.97
N LEU A 30 10.13 2.04 18.20
CA LEU A 30 9.08 1.06 18.54
C LEU A 30 7.72 1.55 18.01
N PRO A 31 7.08 0.85 17.05
CA PRO A 31 5.63 0.84 17.07
C PRO A 31 5.20 0.22 18.42
N ARG A 32 4.16 0.76 19.06
CA ARG A 32 3.45 -0.03 20.07
C ARG A 32 2.96 -1.31 19.38
N PRO A 33 3.15 -2.51 19.98
CA PRO A 33 2.52 -3.70 19.42
C PRO A 33 1.01 -3.45 19.36
N ALA A 34 0.38 -3.82 18.24
CA ALA A 34 -1.06 -3.65 18.08
C ALA A 34 -1.78 -4.27 19.29
N GLY A 35 -2.63 -3.47 19.95
CA GLY A 35 -3.32 -3.89 21.16
C GLY A 35 -4.07 -5.20 20.89
N ARG A 36 -3.71 -6.28 21.59
CA ARG A 36 -4.33 -7.60 21.41
C ARG A 36 -5.82 -7.48 21.68
N LEU A 37 -6.62 -7.47 20.62
CA LEU A 37 -8.07 -7.52 20.73
C LEU A 37 -8.46 -8.94 21.17
N CYS A 38 -8.53 -9.11 22.49
CA CYS A 38 -8.72 -10.41 23.13
C CYS A 38 -10.05 -11.04 22.72
N LEU A 39 -10.00 -12.13 21.95
CA LEU A 39 -11.08 -13.11 21.84
C LEU A 39 -11.20 -13.91 23.14
N ALA A 40 -11.63 -13.24 24.21
CA ALA A 40 -11.94 -13.84 25.50
C ALA A 40 -13.25 -14.64 25.37
N GLY A 41 -13.15 -15.97 25.26
CA GLY A 41 -14.31 -16.82 24.96
C GLY A 41 -14.10 -18.32 25.16
N GLY A 42 -13.17 -18.73 26.04
CA GLY A 42 -12.91 -20.14 26.33
C GLY A 42 -12.62 -20.35 27.81
N ARG A 43 -13.48 -21.12 28.49
CA ARG A 43 -13.22 -21.60 29.86
C ARG A 43 -12.07 -22.63 29.81
N PRO A 44 -11.11 -22.63 30.76
CA PRO A 44 -10.09 -23.67 30.82
C PRO A 44 -10.72 -25.04 31.11
N ALA A 45 -10.38 -26.05 30.30
CA ALA A 45 -10.83 -27.41 30.54
C ALA A 45 -10.16 -27.98 31.80
N ARG A 46 -10.95 -28.52 32.73
CA ARG A 46 -10.41 -29.21 33.92
C ARG A 46 -9.61 -30.46 33.50
N PRO A 47 -8.46 -30.75 34.12
CA PRO A 47 -7.72 -31.99 33.84
C PRO A 47 -8.56 -33.21 34.27
N ARG A 48 -8.81 -34.14 33.35
CA ARG A 48 -9.44 -35.43 33.69
C ARG A 48 -8.41 -36.33 34.37
N ARG A 49 -8.63 -36.65 35.65
CA ARG A 49 -7.98 -37.80 36.30
C ARG A 49 -8.46 -39.10 35.65
N PRO A 50 -7.62 -40.14 35.53
CA PRO A 50 -8.05 -41.45 35.03
C PRO A 50 -9.02 -42.12 36.01
N ARG A 51 -9.95 -42.93 35.47
CA ARG A 51 -10.74 -43.89 36.26
C ARG A 51 -10.33 -45.31 35.89
N LEU A 52 -10.12 -46.14 36.91
CA LEU A 52 -9.82 -47.57 36.82
C LEU A 52 -11.09 -48.41 37.04
N CYS A 53 -11.41 -49.28 36.07
CA CYS A 53 -12.20 -50.53 36.20
C CYS A 53 -11.69 -51.43 35.05
N ARG A 54 -11.00 -52.56 35.25
CA ARG A 54 -11.36 -53.87 35.86
C ARG A 54 -12.29 -54.74 34.98
N GLY A 55 -11.86 -55.99 34.75
CA GLY A 55 -12.43 -57.00 33.82
C GLY A 55 -11.49 -57.22 32.62
N LEU A 56 -10.71 -58.31 32.46
CA LEU A 56 -11.07 -59.75 32.23
C LEU A 56 -11.81 -59.94 30.87
N ALA A 57 -11.46 -60.85 29.96
CA ALA A 57 -10.51 -62.00 29.93
C ALA A 57 -10.22 -62.39 28.42
N LEU A 58 -9.34 -63.31 27.98
CA LEU A 58 -8.21 -64.12 28.52
C LEU A 58 -7.39 -64.73 27.33
N ARG A 59 -6.04 -64.75 27.38
CA ARG A 59 -5.09 -65.50 26.49
C ARG A 59 -5.03 -65.01 25.01
N HIS A 60 -3.97 -65.18 24.21
CA HIS A 60 -2.69 -65.93 24.30
C HIS A 60 -1.62 -65.22 23.38
N ARG A 61 -0.38 -65.64 23.08
CA ARG A 61 0.42 -66.85 23.41
C ARG A 61 1.92 -66.60 23.65
N ARG A 62 2.73 -66.40 22.59
CA ARG A 62 4.23 -66.35 22.50
C ARG A 62 4.60 -65.64 21.16
N GLY A 63 5.79 -65.13 20.88
CA GLY A 63 7.08 -65.00 21.60
C GLY A 63 8.13 -64.44 20.59
N GLY A 64 9.28 -63.91 21.03
CA GLY A 64 10.26 -63.27 20.11
C GLY A 64 11.69 -63.78 20.27
N LEU A 65 12.50 -63.66 19.21
CA LEU A 65 13.98 -63.75 19.07
C LEU A 65 14.30 -63.31 17.61
N ARG A 66 15.06 -62.23 17.33
CA ARG A 66 16.53 -62.02 17.34
C ARG A 66 17.29 -62.47 16.05
N LEU A 67 17.90 -61.45 15.42
CA LEU A 67 19.20 -61.43 14.70
C LEU A 67 19.39 -62.18 13.36
N GLY A 68 19.99 -61.47 12.40
CA GLY A 68 20.58 -62.02 11.17
C GLY A 68 21.51 -61.01 10.48
N ARG A 69 22.71 -61.45 10.08
CA ARG A 69 23.66 -60.72 9.19
C ARG A 69 23.16 -60.87 7.73
N GLY A 70 23.51 -60.07 6.71
CA GLY A 70 24.48 -58.97 6.59
C GLY A 70 25.68 -59.32 5.69
N VAL A 71 25.71 -58.85 4.41
CA VAL A 71 26.85 -58.89 3.46
C VAL A 71 26.62 -57.89 2.28
N ARG A 72 27.62 -57.63 1.39
CA ARG A 72 27.68 -56.51 0.42
C ARG A 72 27.86 -56.91 -1.07
N ALA A 73 27.45 -56.02 -1.99
CA ALA A 73 28.11 -55.65 -3.26
C ALA A 73 27.54 -54.27 -3.73
N ALA A 74 28.32 -53.19 -3.90
CA ALA A 74 29.05 -52.72 -5.12
C ALA A 74 28.13 -52.38 -6.32
N GLY A 75 28.11 -51.19 -6.97
CA GLY A 75 28.78 -49.85 -6.79
C GLY A 75 27.81 -48.69 -7.21
N ALA A 76 28.15 -47.52 -7.78
CA ALA A 76 29.41 -46.77 -8.05
C ALA A 76 29.09 -45.25 -8.31
N ARG A 77 30.07 -44.41 -8.74
CA ARG A 77 30.02 -42.97 -9.15
C ARG A 77 31.27 -42.64 -10.03
N PRO A 78 31.53 -41.43 -10.62
CA PRO A 78 30.74 -40.21 -10.95
C PRO A 78 30.76 -39.99 -12.53
N PRO A 79 31.17 -38.88 -13.23
CA PRO A 79 31.20 -37.42 -12.97
C PRO A 79 30.41 -36.47 -13.97
N PRO A 80 30.92 -35.76 -15.03
CA PRO A 80 30.47 -34.37 -15.32
C PRO A 80 30.10 -33.95 -16.78
N CYS A 81 29.63 -32.70 -16.93
CA CYS A 81 29.35 -31.93 -18.18
C CYS A 81 30.65 -31.33 -18.82
N PRO A 82 30.70 -30.62 -20.00
CA PRO A 82 29.69 -29.77 -20.70
C PRO A 82 29.52 -30.09 -22.23
N GLY A 83 28.83 -29.31 -23.10
CA GLY A 83 27.84 -28.23 -22.90
C GLY A 83 28.11 -26.85 -23.58
N GLY A 84 27.55 -26.55 -24.76
CA GLY A 84 27.48 -25.18 -25.36
C GLY A 84 27.08 -25.10 -26.85
N GLY A 85 26.60 -23.94 -27.34
CA GLY A 85 26.76 -23.51 -28.76
C GLY A 85 25.55 -23.19 -29.69
N GLY A 86 24.87 -22.04 -29.52
CA GLY A 86 24.38 -21.13 -30.60
C GLY A 86 23.26 -21.54 -31.62
N GLY A 87 22.65 -20.54 -32.30
CA GLY A 87 21.92 -20.76 -33.58
C GLY A 87 20.59 -20.00 -33.84
N ALA A 88 20.70 -18.83 -34.49
CA ALA A 88 19.74 -18.08 -35.35
C ALA A 88 18.23 -18.47 -35.54
N GLU A 89 17.36 -17.47 -35.29
CA GLU A 89 16.38 -16.83 -36.21
C GLU A 89 15.23 -17.54 -36.98
N LEU A 90 14.11 -16.79 -37.05
CA LEU A 90 13.12 -16.64 -38.14
C LEU A 90 12.38 -17.86 -38.72
N HIS A 91 11.04 -17.88 -38.51
CA HIS A 91 10.12 -17.72 -39.64
C HIS A 91 8.72 -17.25 -39.21
N ALA A 92 8.05 -16.49 -40.08
CA ALA A 92 6.63 -16.13 -39.96
C ALA A 92 5.80 -16.90 -41.00
N ALA A 93 4.56 -17.26 -40.65
CA ALA A 93 3.58 -17.80 -41.59
C ALA A 93 2.15 -17.43 -41.16
N ALA A 94 1.35 -16.94 -42.11
CA ALA A 94 -0.07 -16.65 -41.92
C ALA A 94 -0.92 -17.34 -43.01
N ARG A 95 -2.08 -17.89 -42.61
CA ARG A 95 -3.29 -18.15 -43.40
C ARG A 95 -4.44 -18.35 -42.39
N GLN A 96 -5.50 -17.55 -42.39
CA GLN A 96 -6.57 -17.37 -43.38
C GLN A 96 -7.64 -18.48 -43.38
N ARG A 97 -8.86 -18.07 -42.99
CA ARG A 97 -10.19 -18.43 -43.53
C ARG A 97 -10.47 -19.87 -43.98
N ALA A 98 -11.47 -20.49 -43.36
CA ALA A 98 -12.56 -21.15 -44.10
C ALA A 98 -13.85 -21.20 -43.26
N ALA A 99 -15.00 -20.99 -43.93
CA ALA A 99 -16.32 -21.38 -43.44
C ALA A 99 -17.22 -21.72 -44.64
N PRO A 100 -17.84 -22.92 -44.64
CA PRO A 100 -19.15 -23.17 -45.25
C PRO A 100 -20.22 -23.13 -44.13
N ARG A 101 -21.49 -22.73 -44.31
CA ARG A 101 -22.53 -23.17 -45.28
C ARG A 101 -22.84 -24.67 -45.18
N GLY A 102 -24.10 -25.13 -45.08
CA GLY A 102 -25.38 -24.42 -44.97
C GLY A 102 -26.58 -25.30 -45.39
N GLY A 103 -27.78 -25.03 -44.85
CA GLY A 103 -28.98 -25.88 -45.00
C GLY A 103 -28.98 -27.07 -44.02
N GLY A 104 -30.11 -27.69 -43.64
CA GLY A 104 -31.53 -27.48 -43.98
C GLY A 104 -32.30 -28.82 -43.76
N ALA A 105 -33.64 -28.91 -43.64
CA ALA A 105 -34.71 -27.93 -43.43
C ALA A 105 -36.04 -28.67 -43.10
N ARG A 106 -37.06 -27.98 -42.56
CA ARG A 106 -38.48 -28.44 -42.36
C ARG A 106 -38.64 -29.53 -41.27
N HIS A 107 -39.79 -29.79 -40.63
CA HIS A 107 -41.17 -29.21 -40.62
C HIS A 107 -41.54 -28.81 -39.15
N GLY A 108 -42.66 -28.16 -38.80
CA GLY A 108 -43.76 -27.54 -39.57
C GLY A 108 -45.10 -27.55 -38.80
N GLY A 109 -45.83 -26.42 -38.78
CA GLY A 109 -47.12 -26.22 -38.08
C GLY A 109 -47.08 -24.97 -37.18
N ARG A 110 -47.80 -23.86 -37.41
CA ARG A 110 -49.26 -23.58 -37.56
C ARG A 110 -50.01 -23.60 -36.20
N HIS A 111 -50.90 -22.67 -35.82
CA HIS A 111 -51.54 -21.52 -36.50
C HIS A 111 -51.47 -20.23 -35.61
N ALA A 112 -51.26 -19.03 -36.16
CA ALA A 112 -52.23 -17.93 -36.45
C ALA A 112 -52.96 -17.32 -35.22
N GLY A 113 -53.21 -16.01 -35.09
CA GLY A 113 -52.91 -14.80 -35.90
C GLY A 113 -53.40 -13.53 -35.15
N GLY A 114 -53.27 -12.28 -35.61
CA GLY A 114 -52.66 -11.71 -36.83
C GLY A 114 -52.87 -10.17 -36.89
N ALA A 115 -52.37 -9.53 -37.97
CA ALA A 115 -52.49 -8.09 -38.32
C ALA A 115 -51.82 -7.04 -37.37
N GLY A 116 -51.22 -5.94 -37.86
CA GLY A 116 -51.06 -5.51 -39.26
C GLY A 116 -49.99 -4.41 -39.50
N ALA A 117 -49.76 -4.17 -40.80
CA ALA A 117 -48.88 -3.17 -41.47
C ALA A 117 -48.57 -1.85 -40.72
N VAL A 118 -47.33 -1.35 -40.62
CA VAL A 118 -46.35 -0.91 -41.65
C VAL A 118 -46.60 0.52 -42.20
N GLY A 119 -45.61 1.40 -42.00
CA GLY A 119 -45.48 2.75 -42.59
C GLY A 119 -44.08 3.32 -42.34
N ARG A 120 -43.55 4.18 -43.23
CA ARG A 120 -42.15 4.67 -43.20
C ARG A 120 -42.02 6.20 -43.00
N GLN A 121 -40.87 6.58 -42.43
CA GLN A 121 -40.10 7.85 -42.47
C GLN A 121 -40.26 8.76 -43.71
N PRO A 122 -39.70 10.01 -43.72
CA PRO A 122 -39.30 10.95 -42.64
C PRO A 122 -39.68 12.44 -42.96
N VAL A 123 -39.11 13.45 -42.26
CA VAL A 123 -38.50 14.72 -42.76
C VAL A 123 -38.27 15.72 -41.59
N ALA A 124 -37.51 16.81 -41.77
CA ALA A 124 -37.05 17.75 -40.74
C ALA A 124 -37.19 19.25 -41.15
N HIS A 125 -36.84 20.15 -40.21
CA HIS A 125 -36.46 21.59 -40.31
C HIS A 125 -37.35 22.70 -39.68
N ARG A 126 -36.76 23.29 -38.62
CA ARG A 126 -36.65 24.73 -38.27
C ARG A 126 -37.85 25.50 -37.65
N PRO A 127 -37.59 26.63 -36.95
CA PRO A 127 -38.53 27.24 -35.98
C PRO A 127 -39.14 28.60 -36.38
N GLY A 128 -40.22 28.99 -35.69
CA GLY A 128 -40.84 30.33 -35.73
C GLY A 128 -40.49 31.23 -34.52
N ARG A 129 -40.91 32.50 -34.57
CA ARG A 129 -40.58 33.56 -33.58
C ARG A 129 -41.77 33.95 -32.66
N LEU A 130 -41.43 34.63 -31.56
CA LEU A 130 -42.29 35.41 -30.65
C LEU A 130 -42.92 36.66 -31.31
N PRO A 131 -44.13 37.06 -30.87
CA PRO A 131 -44.50 38.41 -30.42
C PRO A 131 -44.32 38.54 -28.88
N GLY A 132 -44.25 39.69 -28.19
CA GLY A 132 -44.54 41.10 -28.52
C GLY A 132 -45.87 41.56 -27.87
N LEU A 133 -46.02 42.66 -27.12
CA LEU A 133 -45.12 43.76 -26.68
C LEU A 133 -45.83 44.59 -25.55
N SER A 134 -45.25 45.72 -25.09
CA SER A 134 -45.78 46.72 -24.12
C SER A 134 -45.60 46.38 -22.61
N GLY A 135 -45.28 47.31 -21.68
CA GLY A 135 -44.92 48.75 -21.73
C GLY A 135 -44.86 49.34 -20.30
N ALA A 136 -44.32 50.53 -19.98
CA ALA A 136 -43.50 51.51 -20.74
C ALA A 136 -42.84 52.57 -19.82
N ALA A 137 -41.68 53.13 -20.24
CA ALA A 137 -41.08 54.42 -19.83
C ALA A 137 -40.66 54.61 -18.34
N ARG A 138 -39.80 55.56 -17.90
CA ARG A 138 -38.94 56.64 -18.48
C ARG A 138 -37.54 56.48 -17.79
N GLY A 139 -36.35 56.86 -18.26
CA GLY A 139 -35.81 57.92 -19.15
C GLY A 139 -34.46 58.36 -18.50
N GLY A 140 -33.45 58.94 -19.15
CA GLY A 140 -33.20 59.28 -20.56
C GLY A 140 -31.69 59.48 -20.83
N ALA A 141 -31.32 59.68 -22.10
CA ALA A 141 -29.93 59.91 -22.58
C ALA A 141 -29.80 61.36 -23.17
N PRO A 142 -28.85 61.81 -24.04
CA PRO A 142 -27.84 61.10 -24.86
C PRO A 142 -26.44 61.80 -24.98
N ALA A 143 -25.66 61.45 -26.02
CA ALA A 143 -24.39 62.08 -26.48
C ALA A 143 -24.70 63.08 -27.67
N PRO A 144 -23.95 63.31 -28.80
CA PRO A 144 -22.64 62.82 -29.31
C PRO A 144 -21.76 63.78 -30.21
N VAL A 145 -20.65 63.26 -30.79
CA VAL A 145 -20.16 63.42 -32.21
C VAL A 145 -19.26 64.61 -32.70
N CYS A 146 -18.50 64.36 -33.80
CA CYS A 146 -17.74 65.26 -34.72
C CYS A 146 -16.32 65.78 -34.33
N GLN A 147 -15.34 66.06 -35.24
CA GLN A 147 -15.11 65.64 -36.66
C GLN A 147 -13.60 65.73 -37.12
N ARG A 148 -13.30 65.64 -38.43
CA ARG A 148 -12.00 65.26 -39.10
C ARG A 148 -11.01 66.39 -39.48
N ARG A 149 -9.70 66.08 -39.58
CA ARG A 149 -8.66 66.35 -40.65
C ARG A 149 -7.23 66.65 -40.10
N GLY A 150 -6.17 66.43 -40.91
CA GLY A 150 -4.73 66.65 -40.61
C GLY A 150 -4.14 67.92 -41.30
N PRO A 151 -2.80 68.08 -41.56
CA PRO A 151 -1.82 67.02 -41.93
C PRO A 151 -0.31 67.22 -41.51
N LEU A 152 0.60 66.40 -42.10
CA LEU A 152 2.06 66.57 -42.36
C LEU A 152 3.15 66.40 -41.26
N ARG A 153 4.07 65.42 -41.52
CA ARG A 153 5.57 65.39 -41.40
C ARG A 153 6.28 65.81 -40.07
N ALA A 154 7.40 65.20 -39.64
CA ALA A 154 8.17 64.02 -40.09
C ALA A 154 9.21 63.54 -39.02
N ALA A 155 9.93 62.45 -39.36
CA ALA A 155 11.18 61.93 -38.75
C ALA A 155 11.10 61.14 -37.43
N GLY A 156 12.06 60.20 -37.26
CA GLY A 156 12.33 59.48 -35.99
C GLY A 156 11.93 58.00 -35.95
N LEU A 157 12.84 57.08 -36.32
CA LEU A 157 12.75 55.65 -36.01
C LEU A 157 13.54 55.31 -34.73
N PRO A 158 12.90 54.76 -33.68
CA PRO A 158 13.61 54.04 -32.63
C PRO A 158 13.24 52.54 -32.61
N ARG A 159 14.28 51.72 -32.84
CA ARG A 159 14.50 50.31 -32.46
C ARG A 159 13.34 49.57 -31.76
N ARG A 160 12.90 48.45 -32.36
CA ARG A 160 12.07 47.41 -31.70
C ARG A 160 12.68 46.99 -30.35
N GLY A 161 11.99 47.28 -29.25
CA GLY A 161 12.31 46.72 -27.94
C GLY A 161 12.15 45.19 -27.95
N ARG A 162 13.12 44.45 -27.41
CA ARG A 162 12.99 43.01 -27.19
C ARG A 162 12.12 42.78 -25.96
N HIS A 163 10.95 42.18 -26.12
CA HIS A 163 10.21 41.63 -24.97
C HIS A 163 11.09 40.57 -24.26
N PRO A 164 11.19 40.59 -22.93
CA PRO A 164 11.96 39.58 -22.20
C PRO A 164 11.24 38.24 -22.27
N VAL A 165 11.78 37.31 -23.04
CA VAL A 165 11.37 35.90 -22.99
C VAL A 165 11.67 35.38 -21.58
N MET A 166 10.65 34.97 -20.83
CA MET A 166 10.85 34.35 -19.52
C MET A 166 11.55 33.00 -19.68
N ARG A 167 12.88 33.03 -19.55
CA ARG A 167 13.73 31.86 -19.46
C ARG A 167 13.44 31.14 -18.14
N PRO A 168 13.19 29.82 -18.13
CA PRO A 168 12.92 29.09 -16.89
C PRO A 168 14.12 29.16 -15.94
N PRO A 169 13.90 29.21 -14.61
CA PRO A 169 14.99 29.37 -13.64
C PRO A 169 15.91 28.14 -13.61
N GLU A 170 17.22 28.37 -13.74
CA GLU A 170 18.27 27.35 -13.68
C GLU A 170 18.25 26.62 -12.30
N PRO A 171 17.99 25.31 -12.24
CA PRO A 171 17.88 24.59 -10.97
C PRO A 171 19.25 24.26 -10.38
N SER A 172 19.63 24.97 -9.31
CA SER A 172 20.89 24.76 -8.58
C SER A 172 21.08 23.30 -8.15
N GLY A 173 22.22 22.71 -8.54
CA GLY A 173 22.63 21.35 -8.16
C GLY A 173 22.34 20.24 -9.19
N ALA A 174 21.82 20.57 -10.38
CA ALA A 174 21.63 19.61 -11.47
C ALA A 174 22.97 18.94 -11.90
N ARG A 175 22.94 17.63 -12.19
CA ARG A 175 24.08 16.90 -12.78
C ARG A 175 23.63 16.00 -13.92
N THR A 176 24.41 15.99 -15.00
CA THR A 176 24.30 15.02 -16.09
C THR A 176 24.92 13.68 -15.70
N VAL A 177 24.26 12.62 -16.14
CA VAL A 177 24.73 11.24 -16.25
C VAL A 177 25.01 10.99 -17.75
N PRO A 178 25.76 9.95 -18.16
CA PRO A 178 25.69 9.43 -19.54
C PRO A 178 24.24 9.30 -20.05
N ASP A 179 24.08 9.29 -21.37
CA ASP A 179 22.80 9.47 -22.10
C ASP A 179 22.15 10.87 -21.95
N GLY A 180 22.87 11.86 -21.43
CA GLY A 180 22.37 13.24 -21.28
C GLY A 180 21.34 13.41 -20.15
N VAL A 181 21.15 12.40 -19.30
CA VAL A 181 20.12 12.40 -18.26
C VAL A 181 20.49 13.36 -17.12
N ARG A 182 19.65 14.37 -16.89
CA ARG A 182 19.78 15.38 -15.84
C ARG A 182 19.09 14.91 -14.56
N ILE A 183 19.83 14.75 -13.47
CA ILE A 183 19.28 14.46 -12.14
C ILE A 183 19.01 15.76 -11.37
N GLU A 184 17.84 15.84 -10.72
CA GLU A 184 17.37 16.98 -9.92
C GLU A 184 16.85 16.50 -8.55
N ILE A 185 17.02 17.30 -7.49
CA ILE A 185 16.39 17.06 -6.17
C ILE A 185 15.35 18.15 -5.91
N LEU A 186 14.07 17.78 -6.02
CA LEU A 186 12.96 18.69 -5.80
C LEU A 186 12.57 18.73 -4.30
N ARG A 187 12.60 19.95 -3.76
CA ARG A 187 12.30 20.27 -2.35
C ARG A 187 11.18 21.27 -2.17
N ASP A 188 10.86 22.02 -3.22
CA ASP A 188 9.82 23.05 -3.24
C ASP A 188 8.44 22.41 -3.44
N PRO A 189 7.51 22.55 -2.48
CA PRO A 189 6.14 22.06 -2.62
C PRO A 189 5.35 22.70 -3.78
N GLY A 190 5.64 23.95 -4.13
CA GLY A 190 4.92 24.66 -5.22
C GLY A 190 5.09 23.97 -6.57
N ARG A 191 6.27 23.38 -6.82
CA ARG A 191 6.54 22.60 -8.03
C ARG A 191 6.01 21.16 -8.02
N LEU A 192 5.47 20.64 -6.91
CA LEU A 192 4.92 19.27 -6.88
C LEU A 192 3.74 19.11 -7.86
N ALA A 193 2.82 20.08 -7.91
CA ALA A 193 1.70 20.05 -8.84
C ALA A 193 2.16 20.12 -10.31
N ALA A 194 3.21 20.90 -10.61
CA ALA A 194 3.76 21.06 -11.95
C ALA A 194 4.40 19.77 -12.52
N LEU A 195 4.74 18.79 -11.68
CA LEU A 195 5.24 17.48 -12.14
C LEU A 195 4.13 16.59 -12.73
N ALA A 196 2.85 16.87 -12.48
CA ALA A 196 1.74 15.96 -12.76
C ALA A 196 1.71 15.40 -14.21
N PRO A 197 1.93 16.19 -15.28
CA PRO A 197 1.85 15.68 -16.65
C PRO A 197 2.99 14.69 -16.96
N ALA A 198 4.24 15.05 -16.61
CA ALA A 198 5.42 14.23 -16.88
C ALA A 198 5.46 12.97 -16.02
N TRP A 199 4.99 13.05 -14.76
CA TRP A 199 4.91 11.91 -13.86
C TRP A 199 3.81 10.93 -14.28
N ARG A 200 2.62 11.42 -14.71
CA ARG A 200 1.57 10.55 -15.25
C ARG A 200 1.97 9.86 -16.56
N ALA A 201 2.75 10.53 -17.42
CA ALA A 201 3.32 9.90 -18.61
C ALA A 201 4.30 8.77 -18.24
N LEU A 202 5.16 8.98 -17.24
CA LEU A 202 6.05 7.95 -16.71
C LEU A 202 5.27 6.79 -16.06
N GLU A 203 4.19 7.07 -15.32
CA GLU A 203 3.34 6.04 -14.72
C GLU A 203 2.72 5.12 -15.77
N ALA A 204 2.18 5.68 -16.85
CA ALA A 204 1.59 4.93 -17.95
C ALA A 204 2.65 4.09 -18.69
N ALA A 205 3.85 4.64 -18.93
CA ALA A 205 4.93 3.93 -19.60
C ALA A 205 5.54 2.79 -18.76
N ALA A 206 5.56 2.93 -17.43
CA ALA A 206 6.17 1.95 -16.52
C ALA A 206 5.19 0.93 -15.92
N GLY A 207 3.87 1.13 -16.10
CA GLY A 207 2.85 0.30 -15.42
C GLY A 207 2.82 0.53 -13.90
N ALA A 208 2.97 1.78 -13.47
CA ALA A 208 3.21 2.12 -12.07
C ALA A 208 2.10 1.69 -11.10
N SER A 209 2.52 1.17 -9.95
CA SER A 209 1.60 0.93 -8.83
C SER A 209 0.99 2.24 -8.34
N VAL A 210 -0.24 2.15 -7.81
CA VAL A 210 -0.97 3.30 -7.23
C VAL A 210 -0.12 4.07 -6.22
N PHE A 211 0.65 3.37 -5.39
CA PHE A 211 1.49 3.91 -4.32
C PHE A 211 2.65 4.78 -4.83
N GLN A 212 3.05 4.62 -6.09
CA GLN A 212 4.13 5.37 -6.74
C GLN A 212 3.61 6.54 -7.58
N SER A 213 2.28 6.69 -7.69
CA SER A 213 1.66 7.69 -8.55
C SER A 213 1.81 9.11 -8.00
N HIS A 214 1.87 10.07 -8.92
CA HIS A 214 1.78 11.50 -8.59
C HIS A 214 0.51 11.82 -7.80
N GLY A 215 -0.61 11.22 -8.21
CA GLY A 215 -1.91 11.40 -7.54
C GLY A 215 -1.87 11.01 -6.07
N TRP A 216 -1.32 9.84 -5.74
CA TRP A 216 -1.18 9.34 -4.38
C TRP A 216 -0.27 10.23 -3.52
N ILE A 217 0.92 10.55 -4.02
CA ILE A 217 1.91 11.36 -3.30
C ILE A 217 1.45 12.80 -3.10
N SER A 218 0.77 13.38 -4.11
CA SER A 218 0.17 14.72 -4.03
C SER A 218 -1.00 14.76 -3.03
N ALA A 219 -1.91 13.78 -3.09
CA ALA A 219 -3.03 13.68 -2.16
C ALA A 219 -2.57 13.48 -0.71
N TRP A 220 -1.56 12.64 -0.46
CA TRP A 220 -0.93 12.54 0.85
C TRP A 220 -0.31 13.86 1.31
N TRP A 221 0.40 14.57 0.41
CA TRP A 221 1.05 15.83 0.73
C TRP A 221 0.04 16.92 1.16
N HIS A 222 -1.01 17.11 0.37
CA HIS A 222 -2.07 18.09 0.62
C HIS A 222 -3.07 17.64 1.70
N GLY A 223 -3.27 16.33 1.88
CA GLY A 223 -4.14 15.73 2.90
C GLY A 223 -3.60 15.76 4.34
N GLY A 224 -2.50 16.48 4.59
CA GLY A 224 -2.01 16.80 5.93
C GLY A 224 -0.48 16.77 6.12
N ALA A 225 0.26 16.06 5.26
CA ALA A 225 1.70 15.90 5.45
C ALA A 225 2.50 17.22 5.33
N ALA A 226 2.02 18.18 4.53
CA ALA A 226 2.58 19.53 4.47
C ALA A 226 2.58 20.25 5.84
N GLY A 227 1.55 20.03 6.68
CA GLY A 227 1.48 20.57 8.04
C GLY A 227 2.24 19.74 9.08
N ALA A 228 2.41 18.44 8.85
CA ALA A 228 3.02 17.49 9.79
C ALA A 228 4.56 17.52 9.84
N GLY A 229 5.20 18.58 9.34
CA GLY A 229 6.64 18.82 9.46
C GLY A 229 7.53 17.98 8.53
N PHE A 230 6.95 17.34 7.51
CA PHE A 230 7.70 16.71 6.41
C PHE A 230 8.36 17.76 5.50
N ARG A 231 9.38 17.34 4.76
CA ARG A 231 10.05 18.15 3.72
C ARG A 231 10.25 17.31 2.48
N LEU A 232 9.88 17.80 1.30
CA LEU A 232 10.13 17.09 0.05
C LEU A 232 11.64 16.93 -0.21
N HIS A 233 12.01 15.78 -0.75
CA HIS A 233 13.38 15.45 -1.18
C HIS A 233 13.32 14.48 -2.37
N LEU A 234 12.40 14.73 -3.31
CA LEU A 234 12.13 13.85 -4.44
C LEU A 234 13.31 13.90 -5.40
N ALA A 235 13.96 12.77 -5.69
CA ALA A 235 14.96 12.73 -6.75
C ALA A 235 14.28 12.42 -8.08
N LEU A 236 14.58 13.21 -9.11
CA LEU A 236 13.98 13.16 -10.43
C LEU A 236 15.08 12.98 -11.48
N ALA A 237 14.84 12.13 -12.48
CA ALA A 237 15.73 11.92 -13.62
C ALA A 237 15.03 12.37 -14.91
N TRP A 238 15.62 13.32 -15.62
CA TRP A 238 15.05 13.94 -16.81
C TRP A 238 15.92 13.71 -18.05
N ASN A 239 15.32 13.49 -19.21
CA ASN A 239 15.99 13.69 -20.50
C ASN A 239 15.17 14.73 -21.30
N GLY A 240 15.75 15.91 -21.51
CA GLY A 240 14.99 17.08 -21.96
C GLY A 240 13.79 17.35 -21.05
N GLY A 241 12.59 17.39 -21.63
CA GLY A 241 11.31 17.50 -20.91
C GLY A 241 10.68 16.17 -20.47
N ALA A 242 11.27 15.02 -20.78
CA ALA A 242 10.74 13.71 -20.40
C ALA A 242 11.28 13.26 -19.03
N LEU A 243 10.38 12.87 -18.12
CA LEU A 243 10.75 12.29 -16.83
C LEU A 243 10.97 10.77 -16.98
N LEU A 244 12.20 10.32 -16.75
CA LEU A 244 12.61 8.91 -16.90
C LEU A 244 12.63 8.14 -15.58
N GLY A 245 12.59 8.84 -14.45
CA GLY A 245 12.62 8.17 -13.14
C GLY A 245 12.38 9.10 -11.96
N VAL A 246 11.79 8.54 -10.90
CA VAL A 246 11.50 9.20 -9.64
C VAL A 246 11.84 8.29 -8.46
N LEU A 247 12.55 8.86 -7.47
CA LEU A 247 12.72 8.28 -6.14
C LEU A 247 11.94 9.15 -5.14
N PRO A 248 10.69 8.78 -4.78
CA PRO A 248 9.79 9.65 -4.04
C PRO A 248 10.12 9.66 -2.54
N LEU A 249 11.00 10.58 -2.12
CA LEU A 249 11.49 10.67 -0.74
C LEU A 249 11.12 11.98 -0.03
N VAL A 250 11.02 11.90 1.29
CA VAL A 250 10.79 13.02 2.21
C VAL A 250 11.73 12.94 3.40
N ILE A 251 12.00 14.09 4.02
CA ILE A 251 12.74 14.18 5.28
C ILE A 251 11.77 14.54 6.40
N ARG A 252 11.72 13.71 7.45
CA ARG A 252 10.92 13.91 8.66
C ARG A 252 11.83 13.94 9.90
N ARG A 253 11.41 14.60 10.98
CA ARG A 253 12.08 14.50 12.29
C ARG A 253 11.37 13.49 13.19
N HIS A 254 12.13 12.56 13.75
CA HIS A 254 11.67 11.62 14.78
C HIS A 254 12.57 11.79 16.02
N HIS A 255 12.01 12.32 17.11
CA HIS A 255 12.72 12.55 18.37
C HIS A 255 14.09 13.26 18.19
N GLY A 256 14.13 14.29 17.34
CA GLY A 256 15.34 15.07 17.02
C GLY A 256 16.12 14.58 15.80
N ILE A 257 16.13 13.27 15.53
CA ILE A 257 16.83 12.65 14.40
C ILE A 257 16.10 12.96 13.09
N ARG A 258 16.82 13.37 12.04
CA ARG A 258 16.23 13.58 10.70
C ARG A 258 16.32 12.30 9.88
N VAL A 259 15.17 11.71 9.55
CA VAL A 259 15.06 10.48 8.76
C VAL A 259 14.66 10.84 7.33
N LEU A 260 15.40 10.30 6.35
CA LEU A 260 14.98 10.27 4.94
C LEU A 260 14.18 8.98 4.71
N GLU A 261 12.90 9.11 4.42
CA GLU A 261 11.95 8.00 4.20
C GLU A 261 11.15 8.21 2.91
N TRP A 262 10.30 7.25 2.56
CA TRP A 262 9.42 7.38 1.39
C TRP A 262 8.34 8.45 1.60
N ALA A 263 7.99 9.18 0.54
CA ALA A 263 6.75 9.93 0.53
C ALA A 263 5.57 8.97 0.76
N ALA A 264 4.53 9.42 1.47
CA ALA A 264 3.37 8.58 1.82
C ALA A 264 3.68 7.31 2.64
N LYS A 265 4.87 7.15 3.27
CA LYS A 265 5.25 5.93 4.01
C LYS A 265 4.26 5.51 5.12
N ASP A 266 3.48 6.43 5.67
CA ASP A 266 2.47 6.19 6.71
C ASP A 266 1.10 5.75 6.18
N CYS A 267 0.90 5.74 4.85
CA CYS A 267 -0.28 5.17 4.18
C CYS A 267 0.07 4.25 2.98
N THR A 268 1.34 4.11 2.60
CA THR A 268 1.79 3.22 1.52
C THR A 268 2.31 1.87 2.04
N ASP A 269 1.80 0.78 1.49
CA ASP A 269 2.23 -0.58 1.84
C ASP A 269 3.33 -1.16 0.94
N TYR A 270 3.42 -0.73 -0.32
CA TYR A 270 4.53 -1.11 -1.22
C TYR A 270 5.27 0.15 -1.71
N CYS A 271 6.51 0.31 -1.24
CA CYS A 271 7.36 1.46 -1.57
C CYS A 271 8.52 1.05 -2.48
N ASP A 272 8.73 1.77 -3.59
CA ASP A 272 9.86 1.58 -4.51
C ASP A 272 10.05 2.79 -5.44
N ALA A 273 11.18 2.84 -6.17
CA ALA A 273 11.40 3.81 -7.23
C ALA A 273 10.50 3.55 -8.45
N LEU A 274 9.99 4.63 -9.06
CA LEU A 274 9.29 4.58 -10.34
C LEU A 274 10.27 4.92 -11.46
N LEU A 275 10.59 3.97 -12.34
CA LEU A 275 11.55 4.17 -13.44
C LEU A 275 10.93 3.73 -14.77
N ALA A 276 11.33 4.38 -15.87
CA ALA A 276 10.91 3.98 -17.21
C ALA A 276 11.44 2.58 -17.57
N PRO A 277 10.76 1.82 -18.45
CA PRO A 277 11.24 0.53 -18.93
C PRO A 277 12.68 0.59 -19.46
N GLY A 278 13.52 -0.37 -19.07
CA GLY A 278 14.94 -0.42 -19.42
C GLY A 278 15.84 0.60 -18.72
N ARG A 279 15.30 1.47 -17.86
CA ARG A 279 16.04 2.53 -17.15
C ARG A 279 16.33 2.23 -15.68
N GLN A 280 16.33 0.95 -15.28
CA GLN A 280 16.65 0.49 -13.91
C GLN A 280 17.99 1.03 -13.38
N HIS A 281 18.98 1.15 -14.26
CA HIS A 281 20.29 1.75 -13.97
C HIS A 281 20.22 3.17 -13.38
N LEU A 282 19.12 3.92 -13.58
CA LEU A 282 18.92 5.25 -13.00
C LEU A 282 18.69 5.25 -11.49
N VAL A 283 18.37 4.10 -10.85
CA VAL A 283 18.21 4.05 -9.39
C VAL A 283 19.49 4.49 -8.66
N ALA A 284 20.66 4.14 -9.20
CA ALA A 284 21.95 4.48 -8.63
C ALA A 284 22.23 6.00 -8.65
N PRO A 285 22.21 6.72 -9.80
CA PRO A 285 22.41 8.17 -9.80
C PRO A 285 21.30 8.94 -9.05
N LEU A 286 20.03 8.49 -9.10
CA LEU A 286 18.94 9.06 -8.30
C LEU A 286 19.23 8.98 -6.79
N TRP A 287 19.53 7.78 -6.29
CA TRP A 287 19.87 7.58 -4.89
C TRP A 287 21.15 8.34 -4.50
N GLN A 288 22.18 8.34 -5.34
CA GLN A 288 23.42 9.07 -5.07
C GLN A 288 23.21 10.59 -5.03
N ALA A 289 22.29 11.14 -5.83
CA ALA A 289 21.90 12.54 -5.77
C ALA A 289 21.13 12.85 -4.47
N ALA A 290 20.14 12.02 -4.09
CA ALA A 290 19.41 12.18 -2.84
C ALA A 290 20.36 12.10 -1.62
N ARG A 291 21.25 11.11 -1.61
CA ARG A 291 22.27 10.87 -0.58
C ARG A 291 23.22 12.06 -0.44
N ARG A 292 23.70 12.63 -1.54
CA ARG A 292 24.54 13.83 -1.57
C ARG A 292 23.79 15.08 -1.10
N GLY A 293 22.58 15.31 -1.64
CA GLY A 293 21.75 16.48 -1.34
C GLY A 293 21.47 16.67 0.15
N GLY A 294 21.33 15.58 0.91
CA GLY A 294 21.40 15.62 2.37
C GLY A 294 20.25 16.37 3.06
N GLY A 295 20.53 16.85 4.28
CA GLY A 295 19.51 17.38 5.19
C GLY A 295 18.97 16.35 6.18
N PHE A 296 19.44 15.11 6.12
CA PHE A 296 19.07 13.98 6.97
C PHE A 296 20.28 13.37 7.70
N ASP A 297 20.03 12.60 8.75
CA ASP A 297 21.01 11.90 9.59
C ASP A 297 21.11 10.40 9.25
N ILE A 298 19.95 9.80 8.98
CA ILE A 298 19.77 8.41 8.57
C ILE A 298 18.71 8.34 7.47
N ALA A 299 18.81 7.38 6.56
CA ALA A 299 17.74 7.01 5.63
C ALA A 299 17.20 5.62 5.99
N TYR A 300 15.88 5.46 5.95
CA TYR A 300 15.17 4.22 6.27
C TYR A 300 14.12 3.91 5.20
N LEU A 301 14.55 3.17 4.18
CA LEU A 301 13.73 2.79 3.02
C LEU A 301 13.11 1.43 3.32
N SER A 302 11.93 1.43 3.93
CA SER A 302 11.16 0.22 4.29
C SER A 302 10.08 -0.11 3.26
N HIS A 303 9.31 -1.18 3.48
CA HIS A 303 8.20 -1.60 2.61
C HIS A 303 8.66 -1.98 1.18
N LEU A 304 9.92 -2.41 1.04
CA LEU A 304 10.51 -2.82 -0.23
C LEU A 304 10.02 -4.21 -0.64
N HIS A 305 9.26 -4.30 -1.73
CA HIS A 305 8.92 -5.60 -2.34
C HIS A 305 10.19 -6.32 -2.82
N PRO A 306 10.34 -7.66 -2.64
CA PRO A 306 11.56 -8.37 -3.06
C PRO A 306 11.87 -8.25 -4.56
N ASP A 307 10.84 -8.17 -5.40
CA ASP A 307 10.97 -7.94 -6.85
C ASP A 307 11.09 -6.46 -7.25
N GLY A 308 11.10 -5.53 -6.28
CA GLY A 308 11.24 -4.11 -6.53
C GLY A 308 12.64 -3.71 -7.01
N VAL A 309 12.74 -2.60 -7.73
CA VAL A 309 13.96 -1.98 -8.26
C VAL A 309 15.03 -1.86 -7.16
N LEU A 310 14.71 -1.25 -6.02
CA LEU A 310 15.70 -1.07 -4.95
C LEU A 310 16.12 -2.37 -4.25
N ALA A 311 15.30 -3.41 -4.32
CA ALA A 311 15.66 -4.74 -3.80
C ALA A 311 16.59 -5.47 -4.79
N ARG A 312 16.24 -5.48 -6.07
CA ARG A 312 16.95 -6.20 -7.15
C ARG A 312 18.31 -5.60 -7.50
N GLU A 313 18.43 -4.27 -7.52
CA GLU A 313 19.70 -3.59 -7.86
C GLU A 313 20.78 -3.69 -6.75
N GLY A 314 20.44 -4.31 -5.62
CA GLY A 314 21.40 -4.74 -4.60
C GLY A 314 21.95 -3.59 -3.75
N GLY A 315 21.33 -3.37 -2.59
CA GLY A 315 21.63 -2.23 -1.69
C GLY A 315 23.12 -1.97 -1.41
N ALA A 316 23.97 -3.01 -1.37
CA ALA A 316 25.41 -2.87 -1.23
C ALA A 316 26.05 -1.95 -2.29
N ARG A 317 25.66 -2.06 -3.56
CA ARG A 317 26.11 -1.18 -4.67
C ARG A 317 25.70 0.28 -4.46
N LEU A 318 24.58 0.49 -3.77
CA LEU A 318 24.03 1.80 -3.43
C LEU A 318 24.63 2.38 -2.14
N GLY A 319 25.42 1.62 -1.37
CA GLY A 319 25.84 2.00 -0.02
C GLY A 319 24.70 1.98 1.00
N LEU A 320 23.63 1.24 0.69
CA LEU A 320 22.54 0.86 1.59
C LEU A 320 22.87 -0.49 2.24
N ARG A 321 22.49 -0.67 3.51
CA ARG A 321 22.65 -1.91 4.26
C ARG A 321 21.27 -2.50 4.58
N PRO A 322 21.03 -3.82 4.40
CA PRO A 322 19.78 -4.42 4.84
C PRO A 322 19.52 -4.21 6.33
N SER A 323 18.30 -3.82 6.68
CA SER A 323 17.82 -3.84 8.07
C SER A 323 17.42 -5.26 8.48
N ARG A 324 17.41 -5.51 9.78
CA ARG A 324 16.74 -6.68 10.36
C ARG A 324 15.22 -6.49 10.46
N ARG A 325 14.73 -5.26 10.27
CA ARG A 325 13.30 -4.94 10.16
C ARG A 325 12.77 -5.38 8.79
N SER A 326 11.61 -6.02 8.80
CA SER A 326 10.88 -6.44 7.61
C SER A 326 9.40 -6.52 7.92
N VAL A 327 8.53 -6.20 6.97
CA VAL A 327 7.07 -6.29 7.14
C VAL A 327 6.56 -7.52 6.38
N ALA A 328 5.59 -8.24 6.93
CA ALA A 328 4.92 -9.31 6.19
C ALA A 328 3.86 -8.69 5.27
N SER A 329 3.73 -9.20 4.04
CA SER A 329 2.48 -9.08 3.28
C SER A 329 2.01 -10.46 2.83
N SER A 330 0.74 -10.56 2.43
CA SER A 330 0.14 -11.84 2.07
C SER A 330 -1.04 -11.66 1.15
N SER A 331 -1.21 -12.55 0.19
CA SER A 331 -2.29 -12.48 -0.80
C SER A 331 -2.90 -13.85 -1.08
N LEU A 332 -4.07 -13.82 -1.71
CA LEU A 332 -4.88 -14.96 -2.10
C LEU A 332 -5.07 -14.98 -3.61
N ALA A 333 -4.47 -15.96 -4.29
CA ALA A 333 -4.65 -16.19 -5.71
C ALA A 333 -6.01 -16.87 -5.97
N LEU A 334 -6.83 -16.26 -6.83
CA LEU A 334 -8.25 -16.61 -7.01
C LEU A 334 -8.50 -17.73 -8.04
N GLY A 335 -7.51 -18.01 -8.90
CA GLY A 335 -7.65 -18.95 -10.04
C GLY A 335 -7.95 -20.42 -9.69
N ALA A 336 -8.02 -20.77 -8.40
CA ALA A 336 -8.46 -22.09 -7.94
C ALA A 336 -10.00 -22.25 -7.93
N TRP A 337 -10.77 -21.18 -8.09
CA TRP A 337 -12.23 -21.18 -7.94
C TRP A 337 -12.95 -20.61 -9.15
N ARG A 338 -14.01 -21.30 -9.58
CA ARG A 338 -14.87 -20.90 -10.72
C ARG A 338 -15.99 -19.93 -10.33
N ASP A 339 -16.39 -19.92 -9.06
CA ASP A 339 -17.50 -19.14 -8.48
C ASP A 339 -17.21 -18.86 -7.00
N GLY A 340 -17.76 -17.77 -6.43
CA GLY A 340 -17.56 -17.43 -5.01
C GLY A 340 -18.06 -18.52 -4.06
N ALA A 341 -19.10 -19.25 -4.44
CA ALA A 341 -19.60 -20.38 -3.68
C ALA A 341 -18.60 -21.57 -3.64
N ALA A 342 -17.72 -21.72 -4.63
CA ALA A 342 -16.64 -22.73 -4.66
C ALA A 342 -15.53 -22.36 -3.68
N PHE A 343 -15.18 -21.07 -3.61
CA PHE A 343 -14.30 -20.56 -2.55
C PHE A 343 -14.91 -20.81 -1.16
N GLN A 344 -16.17 -20.44 -0.93
CA GLN A 344 -16.87 -20.71 0.34
C GLN A 344 -16.94 -22.21 0.68
N ARG A 345 -17.08 -23.11 -0.31
CA ARG A 345 -17.01 -24.57 -0.12
C ARG A 345 -15.60 -25.06 0.21
N SER A 346 -14.55 -24.44 -0.33
CA SER A 346 -13.15 -24.82 -0.02
C SER A 346 -12.66 -24.34 1.36
N LEU A 347 -13.33 -23.34 1.96
CA LEU A 347 -13.07 -22.98 3.35
C LEU A 347 -13.29 -24.23 4.23
N GLY A 348 -12.35 -24.49 5.15
CA GLY A 348 -12.45 -25.64 6.05
C GLY A 348 -13.75 -25.65 6.85
N THR A 349 -14.29 -26.84 7.16
CA THR A 349 -15.64 -27.01 7.73
C THR A 349 -15.89 -26.20 9.01
N GLY A 350 -14.85 -25.94 9.81
CA GLY A 350 -14.88 -25.05 10.96
C GLY A 350 -15.06 -23.57 10.60
N GLU A 351 -14.36 -23.06 9.58
CA GLU A 351 -14.50 -21.67 9.14
C GLU A 351 -15.85 -21.45 8.43
N GLN A 352 -16.34 -22.41 7.64
CA GLN A 352 -17.71 -22.36 7.11
C GLN A 352 -18.76 -22.25 8.23
N LYS A 353 -18.62 -23.06 9.29
CA LYS A 353 -19.50 -23.01 10.47
C LYS A 353 -19.37 -21.65 11.18
N ASN A 354 -18.15 -21.09 11.28
CA ASN A 354 -17.93 -19.75 11.81
C ASN A 354 -18.62 -18.67 10.96
N CYS A 355 -18.47 -18.67 9.63
CA CYS A 355 -19.12 -17.69 8.74
C CYS A 355 -20.65 -17.78 8.81
N ARG A 356 -21.22 -18.99 8.78
CA ARG A 356 -22.68 -19.17 8.98
C ARG A 356 -23.15 -18.71 10.36
N ARG A 357 -22.37 -18.95 11.43
CA ARG A 357 -22.67 -18.44 12.79
C ARG A 357 -22.59 -16.91 12.86
N ARG A 358 -21.56 -16.31 12.23
CA ARG A 358 -21.35 -14.86 12.16
C ARG A 358 -22.51 -14.16 11.45
N ARG A 359 -22.91 -14.64 10.26
CA ARG A 359 -24.02 -14.03 9.51
C ARG A 359 -25.33 -14.10 10.32
N ARG A 360 -25.64 -15.25 10.94
CA ARG A 360 -26.76 -15.44 11.89
C ARG A 360 -26.74 -14.57 13.16
N VAL A 361 -25.64 -13.89 13.48
CA VAL A 361 -25.62 -12.88 14.55
C VAL A 361 -26.05 -11.51 14.00
N LEU A 362 -25.70 -11.19 12.76
CA LEU A 362 -26.10 -9.95 12.08
C LEU A 362 -27.53 -10.02 11.52
N GLU A 363 -27.97 -11.20 11.06
CA GLU A 363 -29.33 -11.47 10.55
C GLU A 363 -30.45 -11.18 11.56
N ARG A 364 -30.11 -10.98 12.84
CA ARG A 364 -31.03 -10.56 13.92
C ARG A 364 -31.47 -9.10 13.81
N GLU A 365 -30.64 -8.29 13.14
CA GLU A 365 -30.78 -6.84 12.99
C GLU A 365 -31.44 -6.51 11.64
N GLY A 366 -31.70 -7.54 10.82
CA GLY A 366 -32.29 -7.45 9.49
C GLY A 366 -31.49 -8.25 8.44
N PRO A 367 -31.95 -8.31 7.17
CA PRO A 367 -31.27 -9.03 6.11
C PRO A 367 -29.83 -8.55 5.91
N VAL A 368 -28.86 -9.47 5.87
CA VAL A 368 -27.44 -9.11 5.67
C VAL A 368 -27.13 -9.01 4.18
N ARG A 369 -26.63 -7.85 3.74
CA ARG A 369 -26.33 -7.55 2.33
C ARG A 369 -24.88 -7.11 2.19
N PHE A 370 -24.21 -7.57 1.13
CA PHE A 370 -22.89 -7.10 0.72
C PHE A 370 -23.02 -6.47 -0.67
N ARG A 371 -22.40 -5.31 -0.90
CA ARG A 371 -22.44 -4.59 -2.19
C ARG A 371 -21.24 -3.68 -2.41
N GLU A 372 -20.89 -3.46 -3.68
CA GLU A 372 -20.02 -2.35 -4.06
C GLU A 372 -20.81 -1.02 -4.01
N VAL A 373 -20.15 0.03 -3.52
CA VAL A 373 -20.70 1.38 -3.35
C VAL A 373 -20.21 2.28 -4.50
N ARG A 374 -21.17 2.84 -5.23
CA ARG A 374 -20.95 3.61 -6.46
C ARG A 374 -21.67 4.97 -6.41
N GLY A 375 -21.17 5.93 -7.16
CA GLY A 375 -21.77 7.27 -7.24
C GLY A 375 -21.78 8.01 -5.89
N ALA A 376 -22.84 8.79 -5.66
CA ALA A 376 -22.94 9.72 -4.52
C ALA A 376 -22.82 9.05 -3.14
N GLU A 377 -23.16 7.77 -3.00
CA GLU A 377 -23.04 7.02 -1.74
C GLU A 377 -21.59 6.84 -1.25
N ARG A 378 -20.59 7.01 -2.13
CA ARG A 378 -19.17 6.84 -1.76
C ARG A 378 -18.74 7.78 -0.64
N ALA A 379 -19.20 9.03 -0.64
CA ALA A 379 -18.85 10.01 0.38
C ALA A 379 -19.34 9.64 1.79
N PRO A 380 -20.65 9.40 2.06
CA PRO A 380 -21.12 9.02 3.39
C PRO A 380 -20.58 7.67 3.86
N VAL A 381 -20.35 6.69 2.97
CA VAL A 381 -19.73 5.41 3.34
C VAL A 381 -18.24 5.56 3.68
N LEU A 382 -17.51 6.48 3.03
CA LEU A 382 -16.12 6.81 3.37
C LEU A 382 -16.01 7.50 4.74
N GLU A 383 -16.94 8.41 5.06
CA GLU A 383 -17.01 9.02 6.40
C GLU A 383 -17.38 8.00 7.48
N ALA A 384 -18.25 7.04 7.18
CA ALA A 384 -18.52 5.91 8.06
C ALA A 384 -17.27 5.05 8.31
N LEU A 385 -16.47 4.76 7.28
CA LEU A 385 -15.17 4.08 7.40
C LEU A 385 -14.20 4.85 8.29
N TRP A 386 -14.04 6.17 8.08
CA TRP A 386 -13.20 7.02 8.93
C TRP A 386 -13.67 6.98 10.40
N ARG A 387 -14.97 7.15 10.65
CA ARG A 387 -15.56 7.12 12.00
C ARG A 387 -15.30 5.78 12.69
N MET A 388 -15.60 4.66 12.04
CA MET A 388 -15.39 3.32 12.59
C MET A 388 -13.90 3.03 12.88
N LYS A 389 -12.97 3.45 12.00
CA LYS A 389 -11.52 3.36 12.27
C LYS A 389 -11.11 4.22 13.46
N ARG A 390 -11.60 5.45 13.54
CA ARG A 390 -11.32 6.44 14.59
C ARG A 390 -11.76 5.95 15.97
N GLU A 391 -12.97 5.39 16.07
CA GLU A 391 -13.48 4.70 17.27
C GLU A 391 -12.66 3.43 17.58
N GLY A 392 -12.29 2.65 16.56
CA GLY A 392 -11.41 1.48 16.71
C GLY A 392 -10.04 1.80 17.31
N MET A 393 -9.40 2.87 16.84
CA MET A 393 -8.05 3.29 17.26
C MET A 393 -8.00 3.90 18.65
N ARG A 394 -8.99 4.73 19.02
CA ARG A 394 -9.05 5.42 20.32
C ARG A 394 -8.99 4.43 21.48
N ASP A 395 -9.88 3.45 21.48
CA ASP A 395 -9.92 2.35 22.46
C ASP A 395 -8.65 1.48 22.47
N ALA A 396 -7.96 1.36 21.33
CA ALA A 396 -6.71 0.61 21.22
C ALA A 396 -5.48 1.41 21.71
N GLY A 397 -5.64 2.67 22.12
CA GLY A 397 -4.54 3.56 22.47
C GLY A 397 -3.58 3.83 21.30
N ALA A 398 -4.12 3.80 20.08
CA ALA A 398 -3.42 3.86 18.81
C ALA A 398 -3.80 5.11 17.99
N ALA A 399 -2.97 5.44 17.00
CA ALA A 399 -3.23 6.52 16.05
C ALA A 399 -2.60 6.18 14.70
N SER A 400 -3.19 6.69 13.61
CA SER A 400 -2.67 6.60 12.25
C SER A 400 -2.93 7.92 11.51
N PRO A 401 -1.95 8.50 10.79
CA PRO A 401 -2.15 9.72 9.99
C PRO A 401 -3.32 9.60 9.00
N LEU A 402 -3.51 8.42 8.40
CA LEU A 402 -4.60 8.11 7.48
C LEU A 402 -6.00 8.36 8.08
N PHE A 403 -6.14 8.22 9.41
CA PHE A 403 -7.40 8.38 10.14
C PHE A 403 -7.31 9.45 11.25
N GLY A 404 -6.52 10.50 11.00
CA GLY A 404 -6.29 11.63 11.91
C GLY A 404 -7.53 12.50 12.19
N ASP A 405 -7.30 13.53 13.02
CA ASP A 405 -8.19 14.64 13.45
C ASP A 405 -9.57 14.70 12.78
N ASP A 406 -9.50 15.02 11.48
CA ASP A 406 -10.55 15.53 10.60
C ASP A 406 -10.97 14.55 9.48
N GLY A 407 -10.20 13.50 9.22
CA GLY A 407 -10.38 12.60 8.07
C GLY A 407 -9.87 13.15 6.73
N ALA A 408 -9.17 14.29 6.71
CA ALA A 408 -8.71 14.93 5.48
C ALA A 408 -7.77 14.04 4.65
N MET A 409 -6.87 13.30 5.29
CA MET A 409 -5.97 12.38 4.59
C MET A 409 -6.73 11.24 3.88
N LEU A 410 -7.72 10.61 4.54
CA LEU A 410 -8.54 9.57 3.92
C LEU A 410 -9.33 10.12 2.73
N ARG A 411 -10.02 11.26 2.90
CA ARG A 411 -10.77 11.90 1.82
C ARG A 411 -9.88 12.26 0.63
N SER A 412 -8.70 12.84 0.89
CA SER A 412 -7.77 13.23 -0.18
C SER A 412 -7.26 12.01 -0.97
N LEU A 413 -6.86 10.94 -0.28
CA LEU A 413 -6.40 9.71 -0.92
C LEU A 413 -7.54 9.01 -1.68
N ALA A 414 -8.73 8.91 -1.10
CA ALA A 414 -9.90 8.34 -1.78
C ALA A 414 -10.28 9.11 -3.05
N ALA A 415 -10.23 10.45 -3.03
CA ALA A 415 -10.44 11.28 -4.22
C ALA A 415 -9.38 11.05 -5.31
N ALA A 416 -8.12 10.79 -4.93
CA ALA A 416 -7.06 10.43 -5.89
C ALA A 416 -7.25 9.02 -6.48
N LEU A 417 -7.77 8.06 -5.70
CA LEU A 417 -8.14 6.72 -6.18
C LEU A 417 -9.35 6.79 -7.13
N GLU A 418 -10.36 7.63 -6.82
CA GLU A 418 -11.53 7.84 -7.65
C GLU A 418 -11.17 8.55 -8.97
N ALA A 419 -10.32 9.59 -8.91
CA ALA A 419 -9.79 10.27 -10.10
C ALA A 419 -8.82 9.40 -10.95
N ARG A 420 -8.37 8.26 -10.43
CA ARG A 420 -7.64 7.21 -11.16
C ARG A 420 -8.56 6.07 -11.65
N GLY A 421 -9.83 6.06 -11.24
CA GLY A 421 -10.81 5.01 -11.53
C GLY A 421 -10.64 3.72 -10.71
N CYS A 422 -9.62 3.63 -9.85
CA CYS A 422 -9.26 2.41 -9.13
C CYS A 422 -9.85 2.27 -7.73
N LEU A 423 -10.59 3.28 -7.23
CA LEU A 423 -11.33 3.15 -5.97
C LEU A 423 -12.40 2.05 -6.07
N ARG A 424 -12.34 1.06 -5.18
CA ARG A 424 -13.44 0.15 -4.86
C ARG A 424 -13.80 0.36 -3.39
N LEU A 425 -15.09 0.35 -3.09
CA LEU A 425 -15.62 0.57 -1.76
C LEU A 425 -16.77 -0.40 -1.57
N PHE A 426 -16.72 -1.19 -0.50
CA PHE A 426 -17.69 -2.24 -0.22
C PHE A 426 -18.40 -1.97 1.09
N ALA A 427 -19.72 -2.13 1.10
CA ALA A 427 -20.56 -2.04 2.27
C ALA A 427 -21.07 -3.43 2.66
N LEU A 428 -20.99 -3.75 3.95
CA LEU A 428 -21.76 -4.83 4.56
C LEU A 428 -22.85 -4.18 5.43
N GLU A 429 -24.10 -4.48 5.11
CA GLU A 429 -25.31 -3.95 5.75
C GLU A 429 -26.06 -5.09 6.46
N ALA A 430 -26.77 -4.77 7.54
CA ALA A 430 -27.65 -5.69 8.27
C ALA A 430 -28.95 -4.96 8.60
N GLY A 431 -30.02 -5.26 7.87
CA GLY A 431 -31.16 -4.33 7.78
C GLY A 431 -30.68 -2.98 7.23
N ASP A 432 -31.15 -1.89 7.83
CA ASP A 432 -30.75 -0.52 7.45
C ASP A 432 -29.44 -0.05 8.12
N ARG A 433 -28.72 -0.94 8.81
CA ARG A 433 -27.45 -0.62 9.50
C ARG A 433 -26.26 -0.97 8.63
N LEU A 434 -25.43 0.03 8.30
CA LEU A 434 -24.08 -0.19 7.78
C LEU A 434 -23.17 -0.74 8.89
N VAL A 435 -22.83 -2.03 8.80
CA VAL A 435 -22.09 -2.77 9.86
C VAL A 435 -20.62 -2.99 9.53
N ALA A 436 -20.22 -2.96 8.26
CA ALA A 436 -18.81 -2.92 7.85
C ALA A 436 -18.60 -2.10 6.58
N VAL A 437 -17.37 -1.60 6.41
CA VAL A 437 -16.89 -0.97 5.18
C VAL A 437 -15.49 -1.48 4.87
N THR A 438 -15.21 -1.89 3.63
CA THR A 438 -13.84 -2.05 3.12
C THR A 438 -13.59 -1.05 1.98
N LEU A 439 -12.52 -0.26 2.08
CA LEU A 439 -11.95 0.47 0.96
C LEU A 439 -10.81 -0.38 0.37
N SER A 440 -10.91 -0.67 -0.91
CA SER A 440 -9.95 -1.49 -1.66
C SER A 440 -9.49 -0.77 -2.93
N ILE A 441 -8.30 -1.10 -3.42
CA ILE A 441 -7.72 -0.49 -4.61
C ILE A 441 -7.61 -1.52 -5.73
N GLU A 442 -8.12 -1.20 -6.91
CA GLU A 442 -7.93 -2.00 -8.12
C GLU A 442 -6.57 -1.74 -8.76
N GLU A 443 -5.82 -2.79 -9.05
CA GLU A 443 -4.54 -2.69 -9.76
C GLU A 443 -4.40 -3.82 -10.79
N GLY A 444 -4.84 -3.55 -12.02
CA GLY A 444 -4.91 -4.55 -13.09
C GLY A 444 -5.95 -5.63 -12.77
N ARG A 445 -5.52 -6.89 -12.60
CA ARG A 445 -6.39 -8.00 -12.14
C ARG A 445 -6.24 -8.27 -10.64
N ARG A 446 -5.78 -7.30 -9.85
CA ARG A 446 -5.62 -7.42 -8.38
C ARG A 446 -6.55 -6.47 -7.65
N LEU A 447 -7.04 -6.91 -6.50
CA LEU A 447 -7.79 -6.09 -5.56
C LEU A 447 -7.00 -6.01 -4.24
N LEU A 448 -6.60 -4.80 -3.84
CA LEU A 448 -5.78 -4.54 -2.67
C LEU A 448 -6.69 -4.16 -1.49
N ASP A 449 -6.87 -5.02 -0.48
CA ASP A 449 -7.63 -4.73 0.76
C ASP A 449 -6.85 -3.71 1.60
N PHE A 450 -7.22 -2.44 1.45
CA PHE A 450 -6.47 -1.31 1.99
C PHE A 450 -6.97 -0.86 3.36
N ALA A 451 -8.29 -0.78 3.56
CA ALA A 451 -8.87 -0.36 4.83
C ALA A 451 -10.27 -0.91 5.10
N CYS A 452 -10.34 -2.03 5.82
CA CYS A 452 -11.58 -2.55 6.41
C CYS A 452 -11.87 -2.00 7.84
N ALA A 453 -13.12 -1.64 8.15
CA ALA A 453 -13.62 -1.31 9.49
C ALA A 453 -15.07 -1.79 9.71
N TYR A 454 -15.55 -1.74 10.95
CA TYR A 454 -16.89 -2.20 11.32
C TYR A 454 -17.49 -1.45 12.51
N ASP A 455 -18.82 -1.39 12.59
CA ASP A 455 -19.55 -0.87 13.75
C ASP A 455 -19.35 -1.83 14.93
N ARG A 456 -18.78 -1.28 16.03
CA ARG A 456 -18.35 -2.05 17.19
C ARG A 456 -19.51 -2.68 17.98
N ALA A 457 -20.75 -2.18 17.84
CA ALA A 457 -21.91 -2.85 18.41
C ALA A 457 -22.04 -4.29 17.86
N PHE A 458 -21.69 -4.49 16.59
CA PHE A 458 -21.86 -5.73 15.83
C PHE A 458 -20.65 -6.68 15.91
N HIS A 459 -19.64 -6.38 16.75
CA HIS A 459 -18.38 -7.13 16.85
C HIS A 459 -18.56 -8.66 17.03
N ARG A 460 -19.65 -9.10 17.67
CA ARG A 460 -20.01 -10.52 17.86
C ARG A 460 -20.27 -11.27 16.54
N GLY A 461 -20.74 -10.57 15.51
CA GLY A 461 -20.84 -11.09 14.14
C GLY A 461 -19.52 -11.03 13.36
N SER A 462 -18.47 -10.43 13.93
CA SER A 462 -17.17 -10.18 13.27
C SER A 462 -17.30 -9.59 11.85
N PRO A 463 -17.97 -8.43 11.67
CA PRO A 463 -18.46 -7.98 10.36
C PRO A 463 -17.38 -7.87 9.29
N GLY A 464 -16.19 -7.36 9.63
CA GLY A 464 -15.06 -7.28 8.69
C GLY A 464 -14.59 -8.63 8.13
N ILE A 465 -14.76 -9.74 8.85
CA ILE A 465 -14.42 -11.09 8.32
C ILE A 465 -15.50 -11.60 7.35
N LEU A 466 -16.76 -11.18 7.51
CA LEU A 466 -17.80 -11.46 6.51
C LEU A 466 -17.60 -10.57 5.28
N CYS A 467 -17.32 -9.28 5.48
CA CYS A 467 -17.01 -8.32 4.42
C CYS A 467 -15.85 -8.83 3.54
N LEU A 468 -14.75 -9.30 4.15
CA LEU A 468 -13.62 -9.92 3.45
C LEU A 468 -14.00 -11.20 2.67
N VAL A 469 -14.80 -12.09 3.26
CA VAL A 469 -15.22 -13.33 2.59
C VAL A 469 -16.15 -13.04 1.41
N ASP A 470 -17.05 -12.08 1.55
CA ASP A 470 -17.98 -11.66 0.50
C ASP A 470 -17.25 -10.85 -0.59
N GLU A 471 -16.24 -10.05 -0.25
CA GLU A 471 -15.32 -9.37 -1.18
C GLU A 471 -14.50 -10.36 -2.01
N VAL A 472 -13.96 -11.43 -1.41
CA VAL A 472 -13.26 -12.49 -2.17
C VAL A 472 -14.24 -13.21 -3.12
N CYS A 473 -15.50 -13.43 -2.73
CA CYS A 473 -16.51 -13.99 -3.64
C CYS A 473 -16.78 -13.05 -4.82
N TRP A 474 -17.01 -11.78 -4.55
CA TRP A 474 -17.19 -10.72 -5.54
C TRP A 474 -15.99 -10.63 -6.50
N ALA A 475 -14.77 -10.71 -5.98
CA ALA A 475 -13.55 -10.64 -6.78
C ALA A 475 -13.38 -11.85 -7.72
N ILE A 476 -13.79 -13.06 -7.30
CA ILE A 476 -13.85 -14.24 -8.19
C ILE A 476 -14.90 -14.01 -9.29
N GLU A 477 -16.09 -13.55 -8.91
CA GLU A 477 -17.23 -13.34 -9.82
C GLU A 477 -16.98 -12.21 -10.84
N HIS A 478 -16.13 -11.23 -10.51
CA HIS A 478 -15.69 -10.16 -11.41
C HIS A 478 -14.36 -10.45 -12.11
N GLY A 479 -13.82 -11.67 -12.00
CA GLY A 479 -12.67 -12.13 -12.78
C GLY A 479 -11.30 -11.59 -12.35
N TYR A 480 -11.16 -11.11 -11.12
CA TYR A 480 -9.84 -10.79 -10.56
C TYR A 480 -8.99 -12.08 -10.41
N ALA A 481 -7.67 -11.93 -10.37
CA ALA A 481 -6.72 -13.02 -10.25
C ALA A 481 -6.13 -13.15 -8.82
N GLU A 482 -6.13 -12.08 -8.04
CA GLU A 482 -5.51 -12.01 -6.71
C GLU A 482 -6.26 -10.98 -5.84
N VAL A 483 -6.55 -11.33 -4.58
CA VAL A 483 -6.79 -10.33 -3.52
C VAL A 483 -5.51 -10.22 -2.71
N ASP A 484 -4.93 -9.03 -2.63
CA ASP A 484 -3.75 -8.74 -1.82
C ASP A 484 -4.18 -8.10 -0.51
N PHE A 485 -3.85 -8.73 0.62
CA PHE A 485 -4.17 -8.23 1.95
C PHE A 485 -3.11 -7.23 2.47
N LEU A 486 -2.13 -6.85 1.64
CA LEU A 486 -1.11 -5.84 1.94
C LEU A 486 -0.33 -6.13 3.24
N CYS A 487 0.26 -5.10 3.85
CA CYS A 487 1.08 -5.26 5.05
C CYS A 487 0.26 -5.78 6.24
N GLY A 488 0.84 -6.71 6.99
CA GLY A 488 0.32 -7.18 8.27
C GLY A 488 0.62 -8.65 8.54
N ASP A 489 0.54 -9.03 9.81
CA ASP A 489 0.68 -10.40 10.29
C ASP A 489 -0.59 -10.91 11.01
N GLU A 490 -1.74 -10.25 10.79
CA GLU A 490 -3.00 -10.60 11.46
C GLU A 490 -3.43 -12.04 11.15
N ALA A 491 -3.90 -12.75 12.19
CA ALA A 491 -4.30 -14.15 12.12
C ALA A 491 -5.57 -14.45 11.29
N TYR A 492 -6.06 -13.49 10.51
CA TYR A 492 -7.03 -13.73 9.43
C TYR A 492 -6.36 -13.71 8.06
N LYS A 493 -5.44 -12.77 7.77
CA LYS A 493 -4.64 -12.73 6.54
C LYS A 493 -3.91 -14.06 6.35
N ASN A 494 -3.23 -14.51 7.40
CA ASN A 494 -2.56 -15.83 7.48
C ASN A 494 -3.49 -17.07 7.44
N ARG A 495 -4.81 -16.90 7.35
CA ARG A 495 -5.80 -17.99 7.23
C ARG A 495 -6.42 -18.07 5.83
N PHE A 496 -6.48 -16.94 5.13
CA PHE A 496 -7.03 -16.85 3.77
C PHE A 496 -5.95 -16.80 2.69
N ALA A 497 -4.72 -16.36 3.01
CA ALA A 497 -3.65 -16.22 2.04
C ALA A 497 -3.17 -17.57 1.47
N SER A 498 -2.86 -17.56 0.17
CA SER A 498 -2.14 -18.63 -0.53
C SER A 498 -0.66 -18.31 -0.72
N ALA A 499 -0.26 -17.04 -0.58
CA ALA A 499 1.11 -16.57 -0.74
C ALA A 499 1.51 -15.62 0.38
N HIS A 500 2.77 -15.70 0.82
CA HIS A 500 3.37 -14.82 1.82
C HIS A 500 4.64 -14.19 1.28
N ARG A 501 4.81 -12.89 1.51
CA ARG A 501 5.98 -12.11 1.09
C ARG A 501 6.55 -11.38 2.30
N ARG A 502 7.86 -11.11 2.27
CA ARG A 502 8.56 -10.37 3.34
C ARG A 502 9.19 -9.13 2.74
N LEU A 503 8.55 -7.99 2.98
CA LEU A 503 9.01 -6.70 2.52
C LEU A 503 10.27 -6.29 3.29
N GLY A 504 11.32 -5.98 2.56
CA GLY A 504 12.61 -5.57 3.13
C GLY A 504 12.59 -4.16 3.67
N ALA A 505 13.68 -3.81 4.38
CA ALA A 505 14.05 -2.43 4.64
C ALA A 505 15.56 -2.24 4.44
N MET A 506 15.94 -1.09 3.92
CA MET A 506 17.31 -0.69 3.64
C MET A 506 17.67 0.58 4.43
N VAL A 507 18.87 0.61 5.00
CA VAL A 507 19.38 1.69 5.85
C VAL A 507 20.61 2.33 5.24
N HIS A 508 20.70 3.66 5.27
CA HIS A 508 21.96 4.36 5.06
C HIS A 508 22.17 5.40 6.18
N VAL A 509 23.33 5.31 6.86
CA VAL A 509 23.73 6.27 7.89
C VAL A 509 24.58 7.37 7.26
N ARG A 510 24.24 8.63 7.52
CA ARG A 510 24.95 9.81 7.02
C ARG A 510 25.69 10.60 8.12
N THR A 511 25.21 10.60 9.36
CA THR A 511 25.84 11.34 10.49
C THR A 511 26.06 10.45 11.72
N PRO A 512 26.92 10.84 12.68
CA PRO A 512 27.10 10.11 13.94
C PRO A 512 25.79 9.95 14.74
N LEU A 513 24.90 10.94 14.69
CA LEU A 513 23.55 10.84 15.28
C LEU A 513 22.72 9.74 14.60
N GLY A 514 22.81 9.62 13.27
CA GLY A 514 22.21 8.52 12.52
C GLY A 514 22.84 7.16 12.84
N LEU A 515 24.13 7.10 13.16
CA LEU A 515 24.80 5.87 13.59
C LEU A 515 24.29 5.42 14.97
N ALA A 516 24.23 6.33 15.94
CA ALA A 516 23.67 6.07 17.25
C ALA A 516 22.20 5.59 17.16
N ALA A 517 21.38 6.21 16.29
CA ALA A 517 20.02 5.77 16.02
C ALA A 517 19.94 4.33 15.47
N ALA A 518 20.78 3.99 14.48
CA ALA A 518 20.83 2.64 13.91
C ALA A 518 21.34 1.58 14.89
N MET A 519 22.27 1.95 15.78
CA MET A 519 22.76 1.08 16.86
C MET A 519 21.69 0.83 17.92
N LEU A 520 21.00 1.88 18.38
CA LEU A 520 19.89 1.76 19.33
C LEU A 520 18.76 0.88 18.77
N ASP A 521 18.43 1.03 17.48
CA ASP A 521 17.46 0.17 16.79
C ASP A 521 17.90 -1.32 16.81
N SER A 522 19.14 -1.57 16.41
CA SER A 522 19.73 -2.91 16.35
C SER A 522 19.81 -3.57 17.74
N CYS A 523 20.01 -2.77 18.79
CA CYS A 523 20.03 -3.20 20.18
C CYS A 523 18.63 -3.36 20.79
N GLY A 524 17.56 -2.86 20.17
CA GLY A 524 16.19 -2.93 20.68
C GLY A 524 15.75 -4.34 21.14
N PRO A 525 15.94 -5.41 20.34
CA PRO A 525 15.62 -6.79 20.74
C PRO A 525 16.48 -7.30 21.91
N LEU A 526 17.72 -6.82 22.04
CA LEU A 526 18.63 -7.20 23.12
C LEU A 526 18.26 -6.47 24.42
N LEU A 527 17.94 -5.18 24.34
CA LEU A 527 17.39 -4.39 25.45
C LEU A 527 16.03 -4.94 25.92
N ALA A 528 15.18 -5.40 25.01
CA ALA A 528 13.93 -6.10 25.35
C ALA A 528 14.19 -7.42 26.10
N ARG A 529 15.18 -8.22 25.66
CA ARG A 529 15.60 -9.45 26.36
C ARG A 529 16.22 -9.17 27.73
N LEU A 530 17.02 -8.10 27.88
CA LEU A 530 17.58 -7.68 29.17
C LEU A 530 16.47 -7.20 30.12
N ARG A 531 15.52 -6.40 29.65
CA ARG A 531 14.34 -5.99 30.44
C ARG A 531 13.49 -7.19 30.86
N ALA A 532 13.27 -8.16 29.97
CA ALA A 532 12.55 -9.39 30.30
C ALA A 532 13.30 -10.29 31.31
N ARG A 533 14.64 -10.27 31.30
CA ARG A 533 15.47 -10.96 32.31
C ARG A 533 15.48 -10.21 33.66
N ALA A 534 15.57 -8.88 33.66
CA ALA A 534 15.52 -8.06 34.88
C ALA A 534 14.12 -8.06 35.53
N ALA A 535 13.06 -8.29 34.74
CA ALA A 535 11.69 -8.46 35.23
C ALA A 535 11.35 -9.92 35.58
N ALA A 536 12.28 -10.88 35.46
CA ALA A 536 12.07 -12.23 35.94
C ALA A 536 12.33 -12.28 37.45
N PRO A 537 11.36 -12.75 38.28
CA PRO A 537 11.54 -12.77 39.73
C PRO A 537 12.70 -13.70 40.12
N PHE A 538 13.59 -13.19 40.97
CA PHE A 538 14.76 -13.91 41.45
C PHE A 538 14.31 -15.10 42.29
N ARG A 539 14.43 -16.33 41.76
CA ARG A 539 14.11 -17.54 42.53
C ARG A 539 15.22 -17.79 43.54
N SER A 540 14.97 -17.41 44.79
CA SER A 540 15.81 -17.74 45.94
C SER A 540 15.94 -19.25 46.08
N ALA A 541 17.16 -19.77 45.95
CA ALA A 541 17.48 -21.17 46.11
C ALA A 541 17.70 -21.51 47.61
N THR A 542 16.61 -21.63 48.37
CA THR A 542 16.68 -21.88 49.83
C THR A 542 15.56 -22.81 50.32
N SER A 543 15.83 -24.11 50.30
CA SER A 543 15.39 -25.09 51.33
C SER A 543 16.06 -26.45 51.10
N LEU A 544 17.05 -26.80 51.92
CA LEU A 544 17.47 -28.21 52.11
C LEU A 544 16.44 -28.93 53.00
N PRO A 545 16.38 -30.27 52.99
CA PRO A 545 15.30 -31.01 53.65
C PRO A 545 15.48 -31.08 55.17
N GLY A 546 14.40 -30.78 55.89
CA GLY A 546 14.25 -31.07 57.32
C GLY A 546 13.12 -32.08 57.54
N ALA A 547 13.29 -32.99 58.49
CA ALA A 547 12.35 -34.07 58.79
C ALA A 547 11.64 -33.86 60.14
N LEU A 548 10.90 -34.89 60.58
CA LEU A 548 10.09 -34.99 61.81
C LEU A 548 8.78 -34.18 61.84
N LYS A 549 7.73 -34.64 62.53
CA LYS A 549 7.18 -36.00 62.72
C LYS A 549 5.86 -35.87 63.50
N ALA A 550 4.80 -36.52 63.02
CA ALA A 550 3.70 -37.07 63.81
C ALA A 550 3.12 -38.23 62.97
#